data_AF-A0A1F4HHS9-F1
#
_entry.id   AF-A0A1F4HHS9-F1
#
_cell.length_a   1.000
_cell.length_b   1.000
_cell.length_c   1.000
_cell.angle_alpha   90.00
_cell.angle_beta   90.00
_cell.angle_gamma   90.00
#
_symmetry.space_group_name_H-M   'P 1'
#
loop_
_entity.id
_entity.type
_entity.pdbx_description
1 polymer ?
#
loop_
_entity_poly.entity_id
_entity_poly.type
_entity_poly.pdbx_seq_one_letter_code
_entity_poly.pdbx_strand_id
1 'polypeptide(L)'
;MNHKKHFTTRRAFIAASGFGGVSLYGLWAAYGAAPGPLALLGLDGAHDEALAPDTAQPHGAPAAGGGHGAAAAGPDSKEFSRMTAEFSERYRMPDGSVYPRRLAAVPNGQDDPHAAMQGMPADPHAGPDMQNMSLPADPHASMQGMQGMPTDQPAAHAEHGEAAIATAGKPLIDVLMMAGRWYYLPNVLRLDVGQPYRFRMMALDVTHGASIQFGKGGRMMRLQPGRLTETELTFQQAGSYLMNCTVYCGAAHDMMQATIKVA
;
A
#
# COMPACT_ATOMS: atom_id res chain seq x y z
N MET A 1 -51.09 -62.67 -12.44
CA MET A 1 -50.83 -61.59 -11.46
C MET A 1 -49.66 -60.75 -11.98
N ASN A 2 -49.90 -59.51 -12.40
CA ASN A 2 -48.87 -58.63 -12.97
C ASN A 2 -48.33 -57.69 -11.89
N HIS A 3 -47.06 -57.84 -11.52
CA HIS A 3 -46.36 -56.90 -10.64
C HIS A 3 -45.77 -55.73 -11.44
N LYS A 4 -46.37 -54.55 -11.32
CA LYS A 4 -45.76 -53.30 -11.80
C LYS A 4 -44.69 -52.87 -10.79
N LYS A 5 -43.41 -52.87 -11.21
CA LYS A 5 -42.30 -52.38 -10.40
C LYS A 5 -42.31 -50.85 -10.41
N HIS A 6 -42.64 -50.24 -9.27
CA HIS A 6 -42.57 -48.78 -9.11
C HIS A 6 -41.12 -48.34 -8.91
N PHE A 7 -40.61 -47.54 -9.85
CA PHE A 7 -39.29 -46.94 -9.78
C PHE A 7 -39.34 -45.75 -8.81
N THR A 8 -38.83 -45.92 -7.59
CA THR A 8 -38.87 -44.84 -6.59
C THR A 8 -37.85 -43.76 -6.97
N THR A 9 -38.25 -42.49 -6.83
CA THR A 9 -37.47 -41.28 -7.15
C THR A 9 -36.07 -41.27 -6.55
N ARG A 10 -35.88 -41.96 -5.42
CA ARG A 10 -34.60 -42.07 -4.71
C ARG A 10 -33.54 -42.86 -5.48
N ARG A 11 -33.93 -43.90 -6.23
CA ARG A 11 -33.00 -44.72 -7.03
C ARG A 11 -32.59 -44.02 -8.33
N ALA A 12 -33.51 -43.28 -8.94
CA ALA A 12 -33.21 -42.43 -10.10
C ALA A 12 -32.25 -41.30 -9.74
N PHE A 13 -32.43 -40.67 -8.57
CA PHE A 13 -31.53 -39.61 -8.09
C PHE A 13 -30.10 -40.13 -7.83
N ILE A 14 -29.95 -41.26 -7.14
CA ILE A 14 -28.63 -41.86 -6.87
C ILE A 14 -27.91 -42.23 -8.18
N ALA A 15 -28.63 -42.79 -9.16
CA ALA A 15 -28.06 -43.09 -10.46
C ALA A 15 -27.64 -41.83 -11.22
N ALA A 16 -28.45 -40.77 -11.21
CA ALA A 16 -28.14 -39.51 -11.88
C ALA A 16 -26.95 -38.78 -11.25
N SER A 17 -26.87 -38.70 -9.92
CA SER A 17 -25.75 -38.07 -9.21
C SER A 17 -24.45 -38.87 -9.35
N GLY A 18 -24.53 -40.20 -9.34
CA GLY A 18 -23.36 -41.08 -9.51
C GLY A 18 -22.73 -40.96 -10.89
N PHE A 19 -23.55 -41.04 -11.96
CA PHE A 19 -23.03 -40.87 -13.33
C PHE A 19 -22.51 -39.44 -13.58
N GLY A 20 -23.19 -38.42 -13.06
CA GLY A 20 -22.76 -37.02 -13.19
C GLY A 20 -21.39 -36.75 -12.56
N GLY A 21 -21.13 -37.27 -11.36
CA GLY A 21 -19.84 -37.10 -10.68
C GLY A 21 -18.69 -37.80 -11.41
N VAL A 22 -18.91 -39.03 -11.89
CA VAL A 22 -17.90 -39.81 -12.63
C VAL A 22 -17.59 -39.17 -13.99
N SER A 23 -18.60 -38.68 -14.70
CA SER A 23 -18.40 -37.99 -15.98
C SER A 23 -17.67 -36.66 -15.81
N LEU A 24 -17.99 -35.88 -14.76
CA LEU A 24 -17.30 -34.62 -14.48
C LEU A 24 -15.83 -34.85 -14.10
N TYR A 25 -15.55 -35.86 -13.28
CA TYR A 25 -14.18 -36.24 -12.94
C TYR A 25 -13.40 -36.73 -14.18
N GLY A 26 -14.03 -37.55 -15.03
CA GLY A 26 -13.42 -37.99 -16.28
C GLY A 26 -13.04 -36.83 -17.20
N LEU A 27 -13.90 -35.81 -17.29
CA LEU A 27 -13.62 -34.60 -18.08
C LEU A 27 -12.47 -33.77 -17.47
N TRP A 28 -12.45 -33.63 -16.15
CA TRP A 28 -11.38 -32.94 -15.42
C TRP A 28 -10.03 -33.67 -15.56
N ALA A 29 -10.03 -35.01 -15.52
CA ALA A 29 -8.85 -35.85 -15.73
C ALA A 29 -8.34 -35.82 -17.18
N ALA A 30 -9.23 -35.86 -18.17
CA ALA A 30 -8.87 -35.74 -19.58
C ALA A 30 -8.25 -34.38 -19.94
N TYR A 31 -8.59 -33.32 -19.19
CA TYR A 31 -8.02 -31.98 -19.35
C TYR A 31 -6.60 -31.84 -18.76
N GLY A 32 -6.02 -32.90 -18.18
CA GLY A 32 -4.66 -32.91 -17.63
C GLY A 32 -4.48 -32.11 -16.33
N ALA A 33 -5.58 -31.67 -15.71
CA ALA A 33 -5.58 -30.94 -14.45
C ALA A 33 -5.60 -31.85 -13.20
N ALA A 34 -5.72 -33.17 -13.42
CA ALA A 34 -5.74 -34.18 -12.36
C ALA A 34 -4.43 -34.97 -12.33
N PRO A 35 -3.84 -35.24 -11.15
CA PRO A 35 -2.85 -36.29 -11.04
C PRO A 35 -3.49 -37.61 -11.50
N GLY A 36 -2.79 -38.34 -12.38
CA GLY A 36 -3.26 -39.64 -12.85
C GLY A 36 -3.51 -40.59 -11.67
N PRO A 37 -4.37 -41.60 -11.82
CA PRO A 37 -4.66 -42.53 -10.74
C PRO A 37 -3.41 -43.28 -10.21
N LEU A 38 -2.36 -43.38 -11.03
CA LEU A 38 -1.07 -43.97 -10.66
C LEU A 38 -0.19 -43.01 -9.82
N ALA A 39 -0.32 -41.70 -10.04
CA ALA A 39 0.35 -40.68 -9.25
C ALA A 39 -0.20 -40.60 -7.81
N LEU A 40 -1.50 -40.88 -7.62
CA LEU A 40 -2.11 -40.99 -6.30
C LEU A 40 -1.63 -42.23 -5.51
N LEU A 41 -1.13 -43.25 -6.22
CA LEU A 41 -0.58 -44.48 -5.64
C LEU A 41 0.96 -44.46 -5.54
N GLY A 42 1.61 -43.39 -6.02
CA GLY A 42 3.07 -43.24 -5.97
C GLY A 42 3.84 -44.26 -6.81
N LEU A 43 3.22 -44.81 -7.87
CA LEU A 43 3.80 -45.89 -8.69
C LEU A 43 4.41 -45.41 -10.01
N ASP A 44 4.44 -44.09 -10.26
CA ASP A 44 5.09 -43.52 -11.46
C ASP A 44 6.60 -43.36 -11.19
N GLY A 45 7.27 -44.50 -11.11
CA GLY A 45 8.71 -44.60 -10.86
C GLY A 45 9.31 -45.79 -11.60
N ALA A 46 9.17 -45.83 -12.93
CA ALA A 46 10.05 -46.62 -13.79
C ALA A 46 9.90 -46.19 -15.27
N HIS A 47 11.04 -45.84 -15.88
CA HIS A 47 11.31 -45.67 -17.32
C HIS A 47 10.92 -44.34 -17.97
N ASP A 48 11.88 -43.40 -18.00
CA ASP A 48 12.60 -43.08 -19.23
C ASP A 48 13.89 -42.32 -18.91
N GLU A 49 15.04 -42.99 -19.09
CA GLU A 49 16.34 -42.35 -19.22
C GLU A 49 16.42 -41.65 -20.57
N ALA A 50 16.66 -40.34 -20.56
CA ALA A 50 17.28 -39.63 -21.68
C ALA A 50 18.30 -38.62 -21.14
N LEU A 51 19.56 -39.06 -21.11
CA LEU A 51 20.83 -38.33 -21.20
C LEU A 51 20.93 -36.92 -20.56
N ALA A 52 21.78 -36.79 -19.53
CA ALA A 52 23.03 -36.00 -19.57
C ALA A 52 23.77 -36.04 -18.20
N PRO A 53 25.09 -35.85 -18.18
CA PRO A 53 25.98 -36.55 -17.25
C PRO A 53 26.23 -35.88 -15.90
N ASP A 54 26.58 -36.77 -14.98
CA ASP A 54 27.14 -36.61 -13.65
C ASP A 54 28.33 -35.63 -13.60
N THR A 55 28.27 -34.65 -12.70
CA THR A 55 29.45 -34.16 -11.96
C THR A 55 29.01 -33.63 -10.59
N ALA A 56 29.56 -34.25 -9.54
CA ALA A 56 29.38 -33.83 -8.16
C ALA A 56 30.46 -32.81 -7.72
N GLN A 57 30.00 -31.68 -7.17
CA GLN A 57 30.57 -30.85 -6.06
C GLN A 57 31.93 -30.11 -6.27
N PRO A 58 32.32 -29.10 -5.44
CA PRO A 58 31.57 -28.19 -4.52
C PRO A 58 32.02 -26.68 -4.60
N HIS A 59 31.34 -25.80 -3.84
CA HIS A 59 31.69 -24.42 -3.41
C HIS A 59 31.94 -23.31 -4.47
N GLY A 60 31.08 -22.28 -4.46
CA GLY A 60 31.34 -20.99 -5.11
C GLY A 60 30.22 -19.97 -4.88
N ALA A 61 30.58 -18.74 -4.55
CA ALA A 61 29.73 -17.60 -4.17
C ALA A 61 28.77 -17.11 -5.30
N PRO A 62 27.90 -16.11 -5.08
CA PRO A 62 26.72 -15.87 -5.90
C PRO A 62 27.06 -15.21 -7.24
N ALA A 63 26.49 -15.75 -8.32
CA ALA A 63 26.56 -15.14 -9.64
C ALA A 63 25.54 -14.01 -9.75
N ALA A 64 26.05 -12.79 -9.88
CA ALA A 64 25.35 -11.64 -10.42
C ALA A 64 25.08 -11.84 -11.92
N GLY A 65 23.93 -11.36 -12.41
CA GLY A 65 23.73 -11.08 -13.83
C GLY A 65 22.39 -11.52 -14.40
N GLY A 66 21.40 -10.62 -14.36
CA GLY A 66 20.11 -10.79 -15.02
C GLY A 66 19.30 -9.51 -14.93
N GLY A 67 19.85 -8.41 -15.48
CA GLY A 67 19.25 -7.09 -15.47
C GLY A 67 17.97 -7.03 -16.29
N HIS A 68 16.83 -7.28 -15.64
CA HIS A 68 15.56 -6.71 -16.04
C HIS A 68 15.40 -5.39 -15.29
N GLY A 69 15.18 -4.32 -16.04
CA GLY A 69 15.21 -2.92 -15.59
C GLY A 69 14.74 -2.76 -14.16
N ALA A 70 15.67 -2.39 -13.28
CA ALA A 70 15.38 -2.06 -11.91
C ALA A 70 14.52 -0.78 -11.91
N ALA A 71 13.20 -0.94 -12.00
CA ALA A 71 12.30 -0.05 -11.29
C ALA A 71 12.88 0.03 -9.88
N ALA A 72 13.31 1.23 -9.46
CA ALA A 72 14.08 1.46 -8.24
C ALA A 72 13.60 0.51 -7.14
N ALA A 73 14.44 -0.47 -6.78
CA ALA A 73 14.04 -1.48 -5.83
C ALA A 73 13.63 -0.76 -4.55
N GLY A 74 12.36 -0.93 -4.15
CA GLY A 74 11.86 -0.37 -2.90
C GLY A 74 12.70 -0.84 -1.71
N PRO A 75 12.47 -0.28 -0.51
CA PRO A 75 13.18 -0.75 0.68
C PRO A 75 13.01 -2.25 0.87
N ASP A 76 14.03 -2.93 1.38
CA ASP A 76 13.87 -4.33 1.82
C ASP A 76 13.02 -4.41 3.09
N SER A 77 12.66 -5.62 3.53
CA SER A 77 11.78 -5.81 4.69
C SER A 77 12.35 -5.22 5.99
N LYS A 78 13.66 -5.29 6.20
CA LYS A 78 14.29 -4.80 7.44
C LYS A 78 14.29 -3.27 7.45
N GLU A 79 14.65 -2.67 6.32
CA GLU A 79 14.64 -1.23 6.14
C GLU A 79 13.22 -0.68 6.25
N PHE A 80 12.24 -1.33 5.60
CA PHE A 80 10.85 -0.91 5.69
C PHE A 80 10.27 -1.04 7.10
N SER A 81 10.68 -2.07 7.86
CA SER A 81 10.30 -2.20 9.27
C SER A 81 10.85 -1.04 10.11
N ARG A 82 12.10 -0.64 9.90
CA ARG A 82 12.71 0.52 10.56
C ARG A 82 11.97 1.82 10.20
N MET A 83 11.72 2.05 8.91
CA MET A 83 10.97 3.22 8.43
C MET A 83 9.56 3.28 9.04
N THR A 84 8.87 2.15 9.14
CA THR A 84 7.51 2.06 9.72
C THR A 84 7.53 2.31 11.23
N ALA A 85 8.56 1.84 11.94
CA ALA A 85 8.74 2.11 13.36
C ALA A 85 8.98 3.61 13.62
N GLU A 86 9.88 4.24 12.85
CA GLU A 86 10.16 5.68 12.93
C GLU A 86 8.92 6.52 12.58
N PHE A 87 8.17 6.12 11.55
CA PHE A 87 6.90 6.74 11.20
C PHE A 87 5.90 6.63 12.34
N SER A 88 5.72 5.43 12.91
CA SER A 88 4.78 5.20 14.00
C SER A 88 5.13 6.02 15.23
N GLU A 89 6.42 6.17 15.55
CA GLU A 89 6.87 6.97 16.69
C GLU A 89 6.67 8.47 16.45
N ARG A 90 7.02 8.96 15.26
CA ARG A 90 6.84 10.38 14.88
C ARG A 90 5.39 10.84 15.00
N TYR A 91 4.45 9.97 14.68
CA TYR A 91 3.02 10.28 14.63
C TYR A 91 2.22 9.63 15.75
N ARG A 92 2.89 9.09 16.78
CA ARG A 92 2.25 8.44 17.92
C ARG A 92 1.44 9.47 18.71
N MET A 93 0.20 9.11 19.03
CA MET A 93 -0.68 9.85 19.93
C MET A 93 -0.63 9.23 21.34
N PRO A 94 -1.03 9.98 22.40
CA PRO A 94 -1.05 9.47 23.77
C PRO A 94 -1.92 8.22 23.98
N ASP A 95 -2.94 8.03 23.14
CA ASP A 95 -3.82 6.84 23.15
C ASP A 95 -3.21 5.62 22.42
N GLY A 96 -1.97 5.73 21.95
CA GLY A 96 -1.25 4.68 21.22
C GLY A 96 -1.60 4.60 19.73
N SER A 97 -2.56 5.39 19.24
CA SER A 97 -2.85 5.47 17.81
C SER A 97 -1.78 6.26 17.06
N VAL A 98 -1.73 6.08 15.74
CA VAL A 98 -0.82 6.83 14.86
C VAL A 98 -1.64 7.77 13.99
N TYR A 99 -1.32 9.07 14.01
CA TYR A 99 -2.04 10.11 13.28
C TYR A 99 -1.12 10.84 12.31
N PRO A 100 -0.94 10.32 11.08
CA PRO A 100 -0.14 10.97 10.06
C PRO A 100 -0.82 12.24 9.58
N ARG A 101 -0.26 13.37 10.00
CA ARG A 101 -0.67 14.71 9.58
C ARG A 101 0.54 15.51 9.16
N ARG A 102 0.33 16.57 8.39
CA ARG A 102 1.40 17.54 8.17
C ARG A 102 1.72 18.19 9.53
N LEU A 103 2.89 17.90 10.08
CA LEU A 103 3.41 18.66 11.21
C LEU A 103 3.81 20.04 10.68
N ALA A 104 3.35 21.11 11.33
CA ALA A 104 3.88 22.44 11.05
C ALA A 104 5.40 22.40 11.29
N ALA A 105 6.18 22.96 10.38
CA ALA A 105 7.60 23.14 10.63
C ALA A 105 7.74 23.95 11.94
N VAL A 106 8.49 23.42 12.90
CA VAL A 106 8.86 24.17 14.09
C VAL A 106 9.67 25.37 13.58
N PRO A 107 9.27 26.63 13.83
CA PRO A 107 10.16 27.75 13.60
C PRO A 107 11.39 27.49 14.46
N ASN A 108 12.59 27.44 13.86
CA ASN A 108 13.83 27.35 14.62
C ASN A 108 13.96 28.59 15.51
N GLY A 109 13.35 28.54 16.70
CA GLY A 109 13.58 29.44 17.81
C GLY A 109 14.80 28.92 18.53
N GLN A 110 15.95 29.45 18.16
CA GLN A 110 17.16 29.39 18.96
C GLN A 110 16.90 30.26 20.21
N ASP A 111 16.16 29.72 21.18
CA ASP A 111 16.06 30.31 22.51
C ASP A 111 17.38 30.03 23.23
N ASP A 112 18.37 30.89 22.98
CA ASP A 112 19.52 31.04 23.87
C ASP A 112 19.01 31.61 25.21
N PRO A 113 19.10 30.89 26.34
CA PRO A 113 18.66 31.40 27.64
C PRO A 113 19.58 32.50 28.21
N HIS A 114 20.51 33.03 27.42
CA HIS A 114 21.47 34.06 27.82
C HIS A 114 21.22 35.46 27.24
N ALA A 115 20.21 35.65 26.38
CA ALA A 115 19.93 36.96 25.77
C ALA A 115 19.04 37.89 26.63
N ALA A 116 18.46 37.40 27.73
CA ALA A 116 17.44 38.12 28.50
C ALA A 116 17.97 38.91 29.73
N MET A 117 19.23 39.38 29.71
CA MET A 117 19.77 40.24 30.79
C MET A 117 20.55 41.48 30.31
N GLN A 118 20.26 42.00 29.11
CA GLN A 118 20.80 43.30 28.71
C GLN A 118 19.70 44.18 28.13
N GLY A 119 19.23 45.14 28.94
CA GLY A 119 18.37 46.23 28.46
C GLY A 119 17.32 46.68 29.47
N MET A 120 17.71 47.11 30.67
CA MET A 120 16.87 48.03 31.45
C MET A 120 17.11 49.48 30.98
N PRO A 121 16.07 50.32 30.93
CA PRO A 121 16.11 51.65 30.31
C PRO A 121 16.52 52.75 31.31
N ALA A 122 17.07 53.86 30.79
CA ALA A 122 17.16 55.12 31.50
C ALA A 122 16.38 56.21 30.75
N ASP A 123 15.37 56.71 31.46
CA ASP A 123 14.53 57.92 31.42
C ASP A 123 14.86 59.16 30.53
N PRO A 124 13.88 60.10 30.38
CA PRO A 124 13.57 60.81 29.14
C PRO A 124 13.81 62.33 29.16
N HIS A 125 13.93 62.96 28.00
CA HIS A 125 13.70 64.41 27.86
C HIS A 125 13.12 64.81 26.48
N ALA A 126 12.01 65.58 26.55
CA ALA A 126 11.48 66.65 25.67
C ALA A 126 11.93 66.69 24.19
N GLY A 127 11.04 66.71 23.19
CA GLY A 127 9.95 67.66 22.93
C GLY A 127 9.67 67.68 21.41
N PRO A 128 8.60 68.34 20.93
CA PRO A 128 7.88 67.94 19.71
C PRO A 128 8.20 68.80 18.49
N ASP A 129 7.99 68.29 17.28
CA ASP A 129 7.63 69.11 16.12
C ASP A 129 6.92 68.31 15.02
N MET A 130 5.86 68.93 14.48
CA MET A 130 5.01 68.45 13.40
C MET A 130 5.48 68.97 12.03
N GLN A 131 4.85 68.43 10.97
CA GLN A 131 4.80 68.89 9.56
C GLN A 131 5.81 68.14 8.66
N ASN A 132 5.53 67.73 7.43
CA ASN A 132 4.67 68.28 6.39
C ASN A 132 4.41 67.21 5.29
N MET A 133 3.44 67.53 4.44
CA MET A 133 2.75 66.75 3.41
C MET A 133 3.55 66.49 2.12
N SER A 134 2.94 65.62 1.29
CA SER A 134 2.81 65.72 -0.18
C SER A 134 3.68 64.83 -1.09
N LEU A 135 2.99 63.92 -1.79
CA LEU A 135 3.28 63.40 -3.15
C LEU A 135 3.03 64.50 -4.22
N PRO A 136 3.14 64.28 -5.56
CA PRO A 136 3.76 63.21 -6.37
C PRO A 136 4.68 63.75 -7.51
N ALA A 137 5.36 62.87 -8.27
CA ALA A 137 5.59 63.06 -9.73
C ALA A 137 6.22 61.82 -10.40
N ASP A 138 5.48 61.22 -11.33
CA ASP A 138 5.99 60.57 -12.58
C ASP A 138 6.14 61.69 -13.66
N PRO A 139 6.80 61.53 -14.85
CA PRO A 139 6.87 60.29 -15.65
C PRO A 139 8.06 60.08 -16.65
N HIS A 140 8.03 58.89 -17.30
CA HIS A 140 8.49 58.48 -18.65
C HIS A 140 9.98 58.31 -19.04
N ALA A 141 10.32 57.07 -19.47
CA ALA A 141 11.01 56.62 -20.70
C ALA A 141 11.64 55.22 -20.44
N SER A 142 11.70 54.19 -21.28
CA SER A 142 11.71 54.03 -22.75
C SER A 142 11.39 52.56 -23.11
N MET A 143 10.96 52.32 -24.35
CA MET A 143 10.65 51.00 -24.93
C MET A 143 11.89 50.16 -25.30
N GLN A 144 11.74 48.82 -25.34
CA GLN A 144 12.00 47.91 -26.48
C GLN A 144 12.39 46.48 -26.06
N GLY A 145 11.85 45.47 -26.77
CA GLY A 145 12.40 44.10 -26.76
C GLY A 145 11.36 43.00 -26.94
N MET A 146 10.96 42.74 -28.19
CA MET A 146 10.07 41.65 -28.60
C MET A 146 10.88 40.36 -28.84
N GLN A 147 10.23 39.20 -28.68
CA GLN A 147 10.48 37.88 -29.30
C GLN A 147 11.19 36.80 -28.48
N GLY A 148 10.52 35.64 -28.38
CA GLY A 148 11.11 34.37 -27.93
C GLY A 148 10.09 33.31 -27.52
N MET A 149 9.41 32.67 -28.49
CA MET A 149 8.72 31.40 -28.32
C MET A 149 9.75 30.26 -28.17
N PRO A 150 9.48 29.22 -27.37
CA PRO A 150 9.94 27.89 -27.70
C PRO A 150 8.77 26.92 -27.91
N THR A 151 8.91 26.21 -29.01
CA THR A 151 8.07 25.17 -29.59
C THR A 151 7.96 23.90 -28.74
N ASP A 152 6.79 23.28 -28.81
CA ASP A 152 6.41 21.99 -28.25
C ASP A 152 7.44 20.86 -28.46
N GLN A 153 7.67 20.09 -27.40
CA GLN A 153 8.31 18.78 -27.42
C GLN A 153 7.28 17.65 -27.64
N PRO A 154 7.69 16.53 -28.27
CA PRO A 154 6.76 15.55 -28.84
C PRO A 154 6.12 14.65 -27.79
N ALA A 155 4.86 14.29 -28.06
CA ALA A 155 4.06 13.32 -27.32
C ALA A 155 4.77 11.95 -27.23
N ALA A 156 4.99 11.48 -26.00
CA ALA A 156 5.29 10.10 -25.68
C ALA A 156 4.08 9.48 -24.96
N HIS A 157 3.63 8.35 -25.49
CA HIS A 157 2.44 7.61 -25.12
C HIS A 157 2.45 7.19 -23.63
N ALA A 158 1.38 7.53 -22.91
CA ALA A 158 1.09 7.05 -21.56
C ALA A 158 -0.06 6.02 -21.61
N GLU A 159 0.24 4.78 -21.23
CA GLU A 159 -0.70 3.66 -21.03
C GLU A 159 -0.21 2.94 -19.75
N HIS A 160 -0.94 2.61 -18.68
CA HIS A 160 -2.33 2.78 -18.28
C HIS A 160 -2.33 3.20 -16.79
N GLY A 161 -2.91 4.36 -16.48
CA GLY A 161 -3.21 4.75 -15.11
C GLY A 161 -4.67 4.43 -14.81
N GLU A 162 -4.91 3.49 -13.90
CA GLU A 162 -6.19 3.39 -13.20
C GLU A 162 -6.53 4.79 -12.67
N ALA A 163 -7.70 5.32 -13.01
CA ALA A 163 -8.05 6.72 -12.78
C ALA A 163 -7.85 7.12 -11.31
N ALA A 164 -6.71 7.74 -11.01
CA ALA A 164 -6.50 8.47 -9.78
C ALA A 164 -7.48 9.64 -9.81
N ILE A 165 -8.52 9.56 -8.97
CA ILE A 165 -9.43 10.68 -8.76
C ILE A 165 -8.57 11.75 -8.07
N ALA A 166 -8.03 12.68 -8.86
CA ALA A 166 -7.25 13.80 -8.37
C ALA A 166 -8.09 14.54 -7.31
N THR A 167 -7.71 14.35 -6.04
CA THR A 167 -8.43 14.96 -4.93
C THR A 167 -8.04 16.43 -4.90
N ALA A 168 -9.03 17.30 -4.98
CA ALA A 168 -8.88 18.75 -5.05
C ALA A 168 -7.93 19.30 -3.96
N GLY A 169 -6.79 19.86 -4.39
CA GLY A 169 -5.97 20.85 -3.67
C GLY A 169 -5.21 20.41 -2.41
N LYS A 170 -5.52 19.28 -1.78
CA LYS A 170 -4.80 18.79 -0.60
C LYS A 170 -3.56 17.97 -1.01
N PRO A 171 -2.42 18.15 -0.33
CA PRO A 171 -1.22 17.34 -0.58
C PRO A 171 -1.48 15.86 -0.30
N LEU A 172 -0.80 14.94 -0.97
CA LEU A 172 -0.83 13.52 -0.60
C LEU A 172 0.00 13.29 0.67
N ILE A 173 -0.53 12.52 1.64
CA ILE A 173 0.20 12.16 2.87
C ILE A 173 0.55 10.67 2.84
N ASP A 174 1.84 10.35 3.01
CA ASP A 174 2.30 8.95 3.09
C ASP A 174 1.95 8.33 4.44
N VAL A 175 1.42 7.10 4.38
CA VAL A 175 1.12 6.27 5.55
C VAL A 175 1.89 4.97 5.42
N LEU A 176 2.84 4.73 6.32
CA LEU A 176 3.60 3.48 6.35
C LEU A 176 2.93 2.50 7.29
N MET A 177 2.65 1.30 6.78
CA MET A 177 2.15 0.19 7.59
C MET A 177 2.85 -1.11 7.23
N MET A 178 3.16 -1.92 8.21
CA MET A 178 3.74 -3.25 8.00
C MET A 178 2.79 -4.34 8.49
N ALA A 179 2.79 -5.47 7.79
CA ALA A 179 2.10 -6.68 8.19
C ALA A 179 3.13 -7.72 8.66
N GLY A 180 2.85 -8.38 9.77
CA GLY A 180 3.60 -9.52 10.26
C GLY A 180 2.65 -10.55 10.85
N ARG A 181 3.19 -11.54 11.56
CA ARG A 181 2.45 -12.71 12.03
C ARG A 181 1.24 -12.33 12.87
N TRP A 182 0.10 -12.26 12.19
CA TRP A 182 -1.24 -11.93 12.69
C TRP A 182 -1.40 -10.51 13.22
N TYR A 183 -0.64 -9.54 12.70
CA TYR A 183 -0.80 -8.12 13.07
C TYR A 183 -0.55 -7.16 11.91
N TYR A 184 -1.09 -5.95 12.05
CA TYR A 184 -0.64 -4.77 11.33
C TYR A 184 -0.05 -3.77 12.31
N LEU A 185 1.00 -3.07 11.90
CA LEU A 185 1.56 -1.95 12.64
C LEU A 185 1.65 -0.71 11.74
N PRO A 186 1.09 0.44 12.16
CA PRO A 186 0.25 0.62 13.36
C PRO A 186 -1.07 -0.16 13.31
N ASN A 187 -1.56 -0.60 14.47
CA ASN A 187 -2.83 -1.34 14.57
C ASN A 187 -4.05 -0.39 14.68
N VAL A 188 -3.84 0.86 15.08
CA VAL A 188 -4.85 1.92 15.10
C VAL A 188 -4.31 3.15 14.39
N LEU A 189 -4.93 3.50 13.28
CA LEU A 189 -4.57 4.67 12.46
C LEU A 189 -5.67 5.73 12.58
N ARG A 190 -5.30 7.01 12.72
CA ARG A 190 -6.22 8.15 12.69
C ARG A 190 -5.99 8.97 11.43
N LEU A 191 -7.04 9.34 10.72
CA LEU A 191 -6.97 10.05 9.45
C LEU A 191 -8.02 11.16 9.38
N ASP A 192 -7.79 12.13 8.50
CA ASP A 192 -8.69 13.25 8.27
C ASP A 192 -9.68 12.95 7.14
N VAL A 193 -10.93 13.37 7.30
CA VAL A 193 -11.92 13.30 6.22
C VAL A 193 -11.47 14.14 5.01
N GLY A 194 -11.56 13.54 3.81
CA GLY A 194 -11.27 14.19 2.53
C GLY A 194 -9.78 14.44 2.27
N GLN A 195 -8.88 13.99 3.15
CA GLN A 195 -7.44 14.06 2.95
C GLN A 195 -6.97 12.86 2.12
N PRO A 196 -6.27 13.07 0.98
CA PRO A 196 -5.68 11.96 0.23
C PRO A 196 -4.49 11.37 0.96
N TYR A 197 -4.46 10.05 1.09
CA TYR A 197 -3.39 9.28 1.72
C TYR A 197 -2.82 8.25 0.77
N ARG A 198 -1.50 8.09 0.76
CA ARG A 198 -0.82 6.98 0.08
C ARG A 198 -0.38 5.95 1.10
N PHE A 199 -1.11 4.86 1.15
CA PHE A 199 -0.75 3.70 1.96
C PHE A 199 0.43 3.00 1.30
N ARG A 200 1.54 2.93 2.01
CA ARG A 200 2.76 2.22 1.63
C ARG A 200 2.87 1.04 2.59
N MET A 201 2.63 -0.17 2.08
CA MET A 201 2.46 -1.35 2.90
C MET A 201 3.38 -2.49 2.46
N MET A 202 3.88 -3.29 3.42
CA MET A 202 4.70 -4.46 3.12
C MET A 202 4.46 -5.56 4.15
N ALA A 203 4.50 -6.81 3.70
CA ALA A 203 4.59 -7.95 4.60
C ALA A 203 6.05 -8.21 5.00
N LEU A 204 6.29 -8.57 6.26
CA LEU A 204 7.64 -8.87 6.76
C LEU A 204 7.97 -10.36 6.80
N ASP A 205 6.96 -11.24 6.71
CA ASP A 205 7.10 -12.68 6.87
C ASP A 205 6.47 -13.48 5.72
N VAL A 206 5.15 -13.68 5.73
CA VAL A 206 4.39 -14.40 4.70
C VAL A 206 3.50 -13.44 3.93
N THR A 207 2.87 -13.90 2.86
CA THR A 207 1.90 -13.04 2.16
C THR A 207 0.67 -12.79 3.03
N HIS A 208 0.28 -11.52 3.14
CA HIS A 208 -0.95 -11.10 3.80
C HIS A 208 -1.89 -10.43 2.80
N GLY A 209 -3.18 -10.38 3.14
CA GLY A 209 -4.12 -9.46 2.53
C GLY A 209 -4.29 -8.25 3.43
N ALA A 210 -4.68 -7.10 2.89
CA ALA A 210 -5.16 -5.97 3.66
C ALA A 210 -6.42 -5.43 2.99
N SER A 211 -7.57 -5.67 3.61
CA SER A 211 -8.86 -5.24 3.07
C SER A 211 -9.49 -4.21 3.99
N ILE A 212 -9.52 -2.95 3.54
CA ILE A 212 -10.19 -1.85 4.23
C ILE A 212 -11.67 -1.87 3.86
N GLN A 213 -12.55 -2.00 4.85
CA GLN A 213 -13.99 -2.22 4.66
C GLN A 213 -14.78 -0.90 4.69
N PHE A 214 -15.46 -0.56 3.60
CA PHE A 214 -16.31 0.64 3.45
C PHE A 214 -17.81 0.34 3.55
N GLY A 215 -18.19 -0.79 4.15
CA GLY A 215 -19.59 -1.23 4.31
C GLY A 215 -20.11 -2.00 3.09
N LYS A 216 -20.39 -1.31 1.97
CA LYS A 216 -20.91 -1.96 0.74
C LYS A 216 -19.83 -2.51 -0.20
N GLY A 217 -18.57 -2.33 0.17
CA GLY A 217 -17.39 -2.77 -0.57
C GLY A 217 -16.12 -2.54 0.24
N GLY A 218 -14.97 -2.80 -0.37
CA GLY A 218 -13.69 -2.62 0.30
C GLY A 218 -12.54 -2.40 -0.68
N ARG A 219 -11.44 -1.84 -0.18
CA ARG A 219 -10.17 -1.80 -0.92
C ARG A 219 -9.31 -2.96 -0.45
N MET A 220 -9.09 -3.93 -1.34
CA MET A 220 -8.24 -5.09 -1.09
C MET A 220 -6.85 -4.86 -1.68
N MET A 221 -5.82 -5.11 -0.88
CA MET A 221 -4.41 -5.06 -1.27
C MET A 221 -3.78 -6.40 -0.91
N ARG A 222 -2.89 -6.90 -1.76
CA ARG A 222 -2.09 -8.09 -1.46
C ARG A 222 -0.68 -7.64 -1.10
N LEU A 223 -0.22 -8.02 0.08
CA LEU A 223 1.07 -7.63 0.65
C LEU A 223 2.03 -8.81 0.52
N GLN A 224 3.02 -8.70 -0.36
CA GLN A 224 4.06 -9.72 -0.50
C GLN A 224 5.29 -9.39 0.36
N PRO A 225 5.99 -10.41 0.88
CA PRO A 225 7.25 -10.20 1.59
C PRO A 225 8.28 -9.47 0.74
N GLY A 226 8.89 -8.42 1.28
CA GLY A 226 9.96 -7.66 0.60
C GLY A 226 9.51 -6.84 -0.61
N ARG A 227 8.19 -6.70 -0.85
CA ARG A 227 7.66 -5.90 -1.94
C ARG A 227 6.73 -4.81 -1.41
N LEU A 228 7.08 -3.57 -1.70
CA LEU A 228 6.24 -2.43 -1.34
C LEU A 228 4.97 -2.42 -2.19
N THR A 229 3.82 -2.40 -1.52
CA THR A 229 2.51 -2.20 -2.12
C THR A 229 2.05 -0.77 -1.82
N GLU A 230 1.75 -0.01 -2.86
CA GLU A 230 1.27 1.37 -2.72
C GLU A 230 -0.18 1.49 -3.19
N THR A 231 -0.98 2.25 -2.45
CA THR A 231 -2.37 2.51 -2.81
C THR A 231 -2.81 3.86 -2.25
N GLU A 232 -3.36 4.70 -3.12
CA GLU A 232 -3.93 5.98 -2.73
C GLU A 232 -5.41 5.83 -2.37
N LEU A 233 -5.81 6.43 -1.24
CA LEU A 233 -7.17 6.42 -0.75
C LEU A 233 -7.52 7.77 -0.12
N THR A 234 -8.76 8.20 -0.35
CA THR A 234 -9.36 9.36 0.30
C THR A 234 -10.65 8.92 0.98
N PHE A 235 -10.75 9.12 2.30
CA PHE A 235 -11.92 8.75 3.08
C PHE A 235 -12.93 9.89 3.09
N GLN A 236 -14.09 9.69 2.46
CA GLN A 236 -15.09 10.75 2.27
C GLN A 236 -16.09 10.88 3.45
N GLN A 237 -16.07 9.94 4.38
CA GLN A 237 -16.99 9.90 5.51
C GLN A 237 -16.20 9.69 6.81
N ALA A 238 -16.61 10.37 7.88
CA ALA A 238 -16.07 10.09 9.21
C ALA A 238 -16.60 8.73 9.70
N GLY A 239 -15.79 8.02 10.48
CA GLY A 239 -16.18 6.72 11.01
C GLY A 239 -15.00 5.83 11.37
N SER A 240 -15.32 4.60 11.81
CA SER A 240 -14.34 3.57 12.10
C SER A 240 -14.39 2.50 11.00
N TYR A 241 -13.27 2.30 10.32
CA TYR A 241 -13.11 1.33 9.25
C TYR A 241 -12.28 0.15 9.74
N LEU A 242 -12.79 -1.06 9.49
CA LEU A 242 -12.07 -2.29 9.77
C LEU A 242 -11.09 -2.57 8.62
N MET A 243 -9.85 -2.90 8.95
CA MET A 243 -8.92 -3.52 8.02
C MET A 243 -8.65 -4.96 8.46
N ASN A 244 -8.98 -5.94 7.64
CA ASN A 244 -8.78 -7.36 7.94
C ASN A 244 -7.87 -8.06 6.92
N CYS A 245 -7.27 -9.18 7.33
CA CYS A 245 -6.49 -10.01 6.42
C CYS A 245 -7.41 -10.86 5.53
N THR A 246 -7.16 -10.87 4.23
CA THR A 246 -7.93 -11.64 3.23
C THR A 246 -7.15 -12.78 2.59
N VAL A 247 -5.91 -13.00 3.03
CA VAL A 247 -5.05 -14.10 2.58
C VAL A 247 -4.67 -14.93 3.79
N TYR A 248 -4.94 -16.24 3.75
CA TYR A 248 -4.56 -17.15 4.83
C TYR A 248 -3.07 -17.04 5.14
N CYS A 249 -2.75 -16.59 6.36
CA CYS A 249 -1.39 -16.29 6.81
C CYS A 249 -1.00 -17.06 8.10
N GLY A 250 -1.79 -18.08 8.48
CA GLY A 250 -1.51 -18.98 9.60
C GLY A 250 -2.66 -19.07 10.62
N ALA A 251 -2.37 -19.70 11.76
CA ALA A 251 -3.38 -20.13 12.73
C ALA A 251 -4.30 -19.02 13.28
N ALA A 252 -3.80 -17.80 13.46
CA ALA A 252 -4.62 -16.67 13.93
C ALA A 252 -5.00 -15.69 12.80
N HIS A 253 -5.10 -16.19 11.56
CA HIS A 253 -5.51 -15.41 10.39
C HIS A 253 -6.81 -14.63 10.63
N ASP A 254 -7.83 -15.28 11.20
CA ASP A 254 -9.15 -14.68 11.41
C ASP A 254 -9.16 -13.55 12.45
N MET A 255 -8.14 -13.49 13.30
CA MET A 255 -7.99 -12.45 14.33
C MET A 255 -7.15 -11.26 13.84
N MET A 256 -6.56 -11.35 12.65
CA MET A 256 -5.66 -10.34 12.12
C MET A 256 -6.42 -9.14 11.58
N GLN A 257 -6.46 -8.08 12.39
CA GLN A 257 -7.19 -6.86 12.09
C GLN A 257 -6.48 -5.59 12.60
N ALA A 258 -6.85 -4.46 12.01
CA ALA A 258 -6.50 -3.11 12.45
C ALA A 258 -7.70 -2.18 12.28
N THR A 259 -7.67 -1.05 12.98
CA THR A 259 -8.73 -0.05 12.96
C THR A 259 -8.23 1.26 12.36
N ILE A 260 -8.97 1.80 11.40
CA ILE A 260 -8.73 3.13 10.84
C ILE A 260 -9.87 4.05 11.30
N LYS A 261 -9.55 5.06 12.11
CA LYS A 261 -10.50 6.07 12.61
C LYS A 261 -10.38 7.32 11.76
N VAL A 262 -11.46 7.72 11.10
CA VAL A 262 -11.51 8.93 10.27
C VAL A 262 -12.39 9.96 10.96
N ALA A 263 -11.87 11.18 11.13
CA ALA A 263 -12.57 12.29 11.78
C ALA A 263 -12.35 13.61 11.06
#